data_AF-A0A1U7HZ59-F1
#
_entry.id   AF-A0A1U7HZ59-F1
#
_cell.length_a   1.000
_cell.length_b   1.000
_cell.length_c   1.000
_cell.angle_alpha   90.00
_cell.angle_beta   90.00
_cell.angle_gamma   90.00
#
_symmetry.space_group_name_H-M   'P 1'
#
loop_
_entity.id
_entity.type
_entity.pdbx_description
1 polymer ?
#
loop_
_entity_poly.entity_id
_entity_poly.type
_entity_poly.pdbx_seq_one_letter_code
_entity_poly.pdbx_strand_id
1 'polypeptide(L)'
;MTISQFKRLTQDLLDDIARKARSSPRLRQNYNFHELGEKVQRFINVLQPGTYVRPHRHCRDSGVNGFEFFLVLQGELGMIIMDENGKILNQERVGASSGTRGVELAEGTYHTLVALSPDTIVLELKEGPYDPSTDKEFLECFPAEGTVAARQFVTTWQSYFTDKIADGDRSTV
;
A
#
# COMPACT_ATOMS: atom_id res chain seq x y z
N MET A 1 -5.95 -24.81 15.69
CA MET A 1 -5.35 -23.61 16.31
C MET A 1 -6.46 -22.81 16.96
N THR A 2 -6.33 -22.42 18.22
CA THR A 2 -7.32 -21.60 18.92
C THR A 2 -7.25 -20.19 18.37
N ILE A 3 -8.32 -19.72 17.73
CA ILE A 3 -8.43 -18.31 17.32
C ILE A 3 -8.46 -17.47 18.59
N SER A 4 -7.50 -16.56 18.77
CA SER A 4 -7.53 -15.61 19.87
C SER A 4 -8.80 -14.78 19.76
N GLN A 5 -9.63 -14.77 20.81
CA GLN A 5 -10.82 -13.92 20.90
C GLN A 5 -10.49 -12.42 20.90
N PHE A 6 -9.23 -12.07 21.16
CA PHE A 6 -8.75 -10.69 21.18
C PHE A 6 -7.40 -10.57 20.49
N LYS A 7 -7.36 -9.83 19.36
CA LYS A 7 -6.14 -9.52 18.61
C LYS A 7 -5.80 -8.05 18.85
N ARG A 8 -4.54 -7.74 19.15
CA ARG A 8 -4.07 -6.39 19.44
C ARG A 8 -3.03 -5.97 18.42
N LEU A 9 -3.07 -4.71 18.00
CA LEU A 9 -2.00 -4.06 17.25
C LEU A 9 -1.15 -3.25 18.23
N THR A 10 -0.11 -3.88 18.79
CA THR A 10 0.81 -3.23 19.74
C THR A 10 2.04 -2.69 19.03
N GLN A 11 2.75 -1.75 19.65
CA GLN A 11 4.03 -1.26 19.12
C GLN A 11 5.04 -2.40 18.95
N ASP A 12 5.17 -3.32 19.92
CA ASP A 12 6.06 -4.48 19.81
C ASP A 12 5.77 -5.35 18.58
N LEU A 13 4.48 -5.53 18.24
CA LEU A 13 4.08 -6.26 17.04
C LEU A 13 4.50 -5.48 15.78
N LEU A 14 4.26 -4.17 15.75
CA LEU A 14 4.65 -3.32 14.63
C LEU A 14 6.17 -3.32 14.41
N ASP A 15 6.95 -3.21 15.49
CA ASP A 15 8.42 -3.24 15.46
C ASP A 15 8.95 -4.60 14.97
N ASP A 16 8.30 -5.69 15.36
CA ASP A 16 8.64 -7.03 14.87
C ASP A 16 8.37 -7.17 13.36
N ILE A 17 7.21 -6.71 12.88
CA ILE A 17 6.87 -6.73 11.45
C ILE A 17 7.85 -5.83 10.68
N ALA A 18 8.22 -4.67 11.22
CA ALA A 18 9.18 -3.75 10.61
C ALA A 18 10.58 -4.37 10.49
N ARG A 19 11.07 -5.05 11.53
CA ARG A 19 12.34 -5.83 11.44
C ARG A 19 12.28 -6.86 10.32
N LYS A 20 11.19 -7.62 10.23
CA LYS A 20 11.00 -8.61 9.16
C LYS A 20 10.99 -7.96 7.78
N ALA A 21 10.28 -6.84 7.62
CA ALA A 21 10.24 -6.07 6.38
C ALA A 21 11.64 -5.60 5.95
N ARG A 22 12.45 -5.05 6.85
CA ARG A 22 13.83 -4.61 6.56
C ARG A 22 14.73 -5.76 6.09
N SER A 23 14.52 -6.96 6.61
CA SER A 23 15.30 -8.15 6.23
C SER A 23 14.77 -8.88 4.98
N SER A 24 13.56 -8.56 4.53
CA SER A 24 12.95 -9.29 3.42
C SER A 24 13.51 -8.80 2.08
N PRO A 25 13.74 -9.68 1.08
CA PRO A 25 14.20 -9.26 -0.25
C PRO A 25 13.27 -8.26 -0.95
N ARG A 26 11.99 -8.27 -0.56
CA ARG A 26 10.91 -7.42 -1.09
C ARG A 26 10.77 -6.10 -0.33
N LEU A 27 11.51 -5.92 0.78
CA LEU A 27 11.51 -4.76 1.66
C LEU A 27 10.15 -4.42 2.30
N ARG A 28 9.23 -5.40 2.32
CA ARG A 28 7.93 -5.30 2.97
C ARG A 28 7.55 -6.60 3.67
N GLN A 29 6.63 -6.49 4.63
CA GLN A 29 6.02 -7.62 5.31
C GLN A 29 4.57 -7.30 5.67
N ASN A 30 3.65 -8.23 5.42
CA ASN A 30 2.26 -8.12 5.88
C ASN A 30 2.00 -8.92 7.17
N TYR A 31 0.95 -8.54 7.89
CA TYR A 31 0.39 -9.27 9.02
C TYR A 31 -1.15 -9.24 8.95
N ASN A 32 -1.78 -10.42 8.91
CA ASN A 32 -3.23 -10.55 8.76
C ASN A 32 -3.94 -10.63 10.12
N PHE A 33 -4.97 -9.81 10.29
CA PHE A 33 -5.92 -9.93 11.41
C PHE A 33 -7.10 -10.86 11.10
N HIS A 34 -7.17 -11.37 9.88
CA HIS A 34 -8.23 -12.21 9.33
C HIS A 34 -7.66 -13.53 8.81
N GLU A 35 -8.51 -14.55 8.72
CA GLU A 35 -8.27 -15.75 7.91
C GLU A 35 -8.58 -15.45 6.44
N LEU A 36 -7.88 -16.12 5.51
CA LEU A 36 -7.97 -15.81 4.07
C LEU A 36 -9.39 -15.96 3.49
N GLY A 37 -10.22 -16.83 4.08
CA GLY A 37 -11.61 -17.04 3.67
C GLY A 37 -12.62 -16.04 4.26
N GLU A 38 -12.20 -15.10 5.11
CA GLU A 38 -13.09 -14.07 5.64
C GLU A 38 -13.56 -13.11 4.54
N LYS A 39 -14.81 -12.66 4.64
CA LYS A 39 -15.40 -11.69 3.72
C LYS A 39 -14.74 -10.32 3.78
N VAL A 40 -14.10 -9.98 4.89
CA VAL A 40 -13.39 -8.71 5.04
C VAL A 40 -11.95 -9.01 5.40
N GLN A 41 -11.04 -8.53 4.57
CA GLN A 41 -9.62 -8.59 4.80
C GLN A 41 -9.17 -7.32 5.52
N ARG A 42 -8.41 -7.52 6.59
CA ARG A 42 -7.86 -6.50 7.50
C ARG A 42 -6.43 -6.87 7.83
N PHE A 43 -5.48 -6.08 7.36
CA PHE A 43 -4.08 -6.44 7.51
C PHE A 43 -3.19 -5.22 7.56
N ILE A 44 -2.03 -5.41 8.16
CA ILE A 44 -0.98 -4.40 8.21
C ILE A 44 0.01 -4.72 7.11
N ASN A 45 0.39 -3.73 6.33
CA ASN A 45 1.60 -3.76 5.52
C ASN A 45 2.64 -2.83 6.16
N VAL A 46 3.84 -3.36 6.39
CA VAL A 46 4.99 -2.53 6.73
C VAL A 46 5.94 -2.51 5.56
N LEU A 47 6.30 -1.32 5.11
CA LEU A 47 7.08 -1.09 3.90
C LEU A 47 8.32 -0.24 4.22
N GLN A 48 9.42 -0.57 3.55
CA GLN A 48 10.64 0.24 3.57
C GLN A 48 10.82 0.96 2.23
N PRO A 49 11.51 2.12 2.22
CA PRO A 49 11.97 2.74 0.98
C PRO A 49 12.72 1.73 0.10
N GLY A 50 12.45 1.75 -1.20
CA GLY A 50 12.96 0.73 -2.13
C GLY A 50 12.01 -0.47 -2.36
N THR A 51 10.93 -0.57 -1.58
CA THR A 51 9.88 -1.56 -1.85
C THR A 51 9.27 -1.34 -3.24
N TYR A 52 9.25 -2.38 -4.05
CA TYR A 52 8.52 -2.40 -5.32
C TYR A 52 7.16 -3.07 -5.14
N VAL A 53 6.09 -2.34 -5.42
CA VAL A 53 4.76 -2.91 -5.63
C VAL A 53 4.45 -2.77 -7.11
N ARG A 54 4.36 -3.89 -7.83
CA ARG A 54 4.01 -3.84 -9.25
C ARG A 54 2.61 -3.19 -9.40
N PRO A 55 2.44 -2.23 -10.32
CA PRO A 55 1.14 -1.62 -10.54
C PRO A 55 0.07 -2.67 -10.83
N HIS A 56 -1.03 -2.59 -10.09
CA HIS A 56 -2.08 -3.59 -10.12
C HIS A 56 -3.44 -2.96 -9.81
N ARG A 57 -4.49 -3.73 -10.07
CA ARG A 57 -5.84 -3.48 -9.60
C ARG A 57 -6.41 -4.75 -9.00
N HIS A 58 -7.45 -4.57 -8.19
CA HIS A 58 -8.29 -5.65 -7.70
C HIS A 58 -9.63 -5.58 -8.43
N CYS A 59 -10.02 -6.68 -9.08
CA CYS A 59 -11.32 -6.87 -9.71
C CYS A 59 -12.01 -8.04 -9.01
N ARG A 60 -13.22 -7.84 -8.49
CA ARG A 60 -14.00 -8.88 -7.84
C ARG A 60 -15.24 -9.23 -8.66
N ASP A 61 -15.86 -10.34 -8.29
CA ASP A 61 -17.10 -10.79 -8.90
C ASP A 61 -18.23 -9.77 -8.70
N SER A 62 -19.13 -9.72 -9.69
CA SER A 62 -20.32 -8.88 -9.65
C SER A 62 -21.17 -9.22 -8.41
N GLY A 63 -21.31 -8.26 -7.48
CA GLY A 63 -22.05 -8.43 -6.24
C GLY A 63 -21.22 -8.27 -4.97
N VAL A 64 -19.90 -8.15 -5.10
CA VAL A 64 -19.01 -7.73 -4.01
C VAL A 64 -18.79 -6.22 -4.09
N ASN A 65 -18.76 -5.53 -2.94
CA ASN A 65 -18.41 -4.12 -2.91
C ASN A 65 -16.88 -3.95 -3.08
N GLY A 66 -16.40 -3.87 -4.31
CA GLY A 66 -14.97 -3.77 -4.57
C GLY A 66 -14.39 -2.41 -4.16
N PHE A 67 -13.49 -2.45 -3.18
CA PHE A 67 -12.65 -1.31 -2.81
C PHE A 67 -11.35 -1.78 -2.16
N GLU A 68 -10.41 -0.85 -2.02
CA GLU A 68 -9.27 -0.96 -1.13
C GLU A 68 -9.15 0.32 -0.31
N PHE A 69 -9.03 0.20 1.00
CA PHE A 69 -8.89 1.33 1.91
C PHE A 69 -7.54 1.24 2.62
N PHE A 70 -6.79 2.34 2.57
CA PHE A 70 -5.46 2.46 3.16
C PHE A 70 -5.48 3.54 4.24
N LEU A 71 -5.00 3.22 5.44
CA LEU A 71 -4.78 4.19 6.52
C LEU A 71 -3.33 4.09 7.00
N VAL A 72 -2.60 5.20 6.93
CA VAL A 72 -1.21 5.25 7.38
C VAL A 72 -1.17 5.50 8.89
N LEU A 73 -0.64 4.52 9.62
CA LEU A 73 -0.49 4.57 11.08
C LEU A 73 0.85 5.17 11.49
N GLN A 74 1.89 4.94 10.69
CA GLN A 74 3.26 5.44 10.92
C GLN A 74 3.95 5.67 9.57
N GLY A 75 4.83 6.67 9.53
CA GLY A 75 5.57 7.00 8.32
C GLY A 75 4.68 7.58 7.23
N GLU A 76 5.07 7.33 5.99
CA GLU A 76 4.44 7.96 4.83
C GLU A 76 4.61 7.13 3.55
N LEU A 77 3.59 7.17 2.70
CA LEU A 77 3.58 6.59 1.37
C LEU A 77 3.21 7.62 0.31
N GLY A 78 3.73 7.43 -0.90
CA GLY A 78 3.23 8.05 -2.12
C GLY A 78 2.33 7.06 -2.85
N MET A 79 1.05 7.40 -3.01
CA MET A 79 0.09 6.66 -3.81
C MET A 79 0.12 7.17 -5.24
N ILE A 80 0.18 6.28 -6.23
CA ILE A 80 0.19 6.63 -7.66
C ILE A 80 -0.94 5.87 -8.34
N ILE A 81 -1.83 6.60 -9.00
CA ILE A 81 -2.98 6.07 -9.74
C ILE A 81 -2.68 6.18 -11.24
N MET A 82 -2.97 5.12 -11.98
CA MET A 82 -2.64 5.00 -13.40
C MET A 82 -3.86 4.59 -14.24
N ASP A 83 -3.79 4.83 -15.55
CA ASP A 83 -4.67 4.18 -16.51
C ASP A 83 -4.14 2.78 -16.90
N GLU A 84 -4.88 2.09 -17.77
CA GLU A 84 -4.55 0.76 -18.27
C GLU A 84 -3.24 0.70 -19.10
N ASN A 85 -2.73 1.84 -19.55
CA ASN A 85 -1.47 1.93 -20.29
C ASN A 85 -0.29 2.31 -19.37
N GLY A 86 -0.54 2.50 -18.07
CA GLY A 86 0.46 2.91 -17.09
C GLY A 86 0.73 4.42 -17.08
N LYS A 87 -0.09 5.23 -17.75
CA LYS A 87 0.00 6.70 -17.63
C LYS A 87 -0.50 7.11 -16.27
N ILE A 88 0.28 7.93 -15.57
CA ILE A 88 -0.09 8.45 -14.26
C ILE A 88 -1.24 9.44 -14.40
N LEU A 89 -2.34 9.17 -13.68
CA LEU A 89 -3.54 10.00 -13.62
C LEU A 89 -3.54 10.89 -12.38
N ASN A 90 -3.07 10.37 -11.24
CA ASN A 90 -3.03 11.09 -9.98
C ASN A 90 -1.90 10.58 -9.07
N GLN A 91 -1.49 11.43 -8.12
CA GLN A 91 -0.49 11.15 -7.11
C GLN A 91 -0.90 11.79 -5.79
N GLU A 92 -0.82 11.05 -4.69
CA GLU A 92 -1.24 11.54 -3.37
C GLU A 92 -0.21 11.14 -2.31
N ARG A 93 0.19 12.10 -1.45
CA ARG A 93 1.05 11.82 -0.29
C ARG A 93 0.17 11.48 0.90
N VAL A 94 0.28 10.24 1.39
CA VAL A 94 -0.53 9.74 2.50
C VAL A 94 0.38 9.44 3.69
N GLY A 95 0.12 10.05 4.85
CA GLY A 95 1.04 10.00 5.98
C GLY A 95 0.35 10.14 7.32
N ALA A 96 0.93 9.55 8.36
CA ALA A 96 0.35 9.62 9.71
C ALA A 96 0.28 11.07 10.24
N SER A 97 1.18 11.93 9.78
CA SER A 97 1.29 13.36 10.13
C SER A 97 1.04 14.31 8.96
N SER A 98 0.57 13.82 7.80
CA SER A 98 0.23 14.68 6.66
C SER A 98 -1.25 15.10 6.68
N GLY A 99 -1.63 16.01 5.78
CA GLY A 99 -3.04 16.41 5.62
C GLY A 99 -3.96 15.25 5.21
N THR A 100 -3.44 14.29 4.44
CA THR A 100 -4.14 13.09 4.00
C THR A 100 -3.62 11.86 4.74
N ARG A 101 -4.40 11.30 5.66
CA ARG A 101 -3.96 10.16 6.48
C ARG A 101 -4.35 8.80 5.91
N GLY A 102 -5.32 8.77 5.02
CA GLY A 102 -5.80 7.56 4.36
C GLY A 102 -6.50 7.87 3.04
N VAL A 103 -6.65 6.85 2.21
CA VAL A 103 -7.28 6.93 0.88
C VAL A 103 -8.11 5.67 0.64
N GLU A 104 -9.18 5.81 -0.12
CA GLU A 104 -9.96 4.69 -0.66
C GLU A 104 -9.79 4.67 -2.18
N LEU A 105 -9.57 3.47 -2.72
CA LEU A 105 -9.56 3.21 -4.15
C LEU A 105 -10.82 2.41 -4.51
N ALA A 106 -11.53 2.89 -5.53
CA ALA A 106 -12.63 2.14 -6.11
C ALA A 106 -12.12 0.88 -6.81
N GLU A 107 -12.99 -0.12 -6.94
CA GLU A 107 -12.71 -1.33 -7.72
C GLU A 107 -12.08 -1.03 -9.09
N GLY A 108 -11.14 -1.88 -9.50
CA GLY A 108 -10.54 -1.79 -10.82
C GLY A 108 -9.56 -0.62 -11.01
N THR A 109 -9.30 0.18 -9.97
CA THR A 109 -8.34 1.29 -10.02
C THR A 109 -6.91 0.75 -10.09
N TYR A 110 -6.22 0.99 -11.22
CA TYR A 110 -4.80 0.69 -11.32
C TYR A 110 -3.98 1.63 -10.45
N HIS A 111 -3.18 1.04 -9.56
CA HIS A 111 -2.39 1.82 -8.63
C HIS A 111 -1.08 1.10 -8.25
N THR A 112 -0.16 1.90 -7.71
CA THR A 112 1.01 1.43 -6.98
C THR A 112 1.28 2.39 -5.81
N LEU A 113 2.19 2.00 -4.93
CA LEU A 113 2.62 2.82 -3.82
C LEU A 113 4.13 2.70 -3.61
N VAL A 114 4.72 3.75 -3.05
CA VAL A 114 6.12 3.79 -2.61
C VAL A 114 6.19 4.26 -1.16
N ALA A 115 7.02 3.61 -0.35
CA ALA A 115 7.33 4.11 0.99
C ALA A 115 8.28 5.32 0.88
N LEU A 116 7.89 6.43 1.50
CA LEU A 116 8.64 7.69 1.53
C LEU A 116 9.44 7.85 2.82
N SER A 117 9.13 7.07 3.85
CA SER A 117 9.86 6.97 5.11
C SER A 117 10.17 5.50 5.45
N PRO A 118 11.26 5.20 6.17
CA PRO A 118 11.46 3.90 6.80
C PRO A 118 10.29 3.55 7.73
N ASP A 119 10.03 2.26 7.87
CA ASP A 119 8.99 1.73 8.75
C ASP A 119 7.62 2.40 8.53
N THR A 120 7.24 2.58 7.26
CA THR A 120 5.89 3.02 6.89
C THR A 120 4.90 1.89 7.14
N ILE A 121 3.91 2.14 7.98
CA ILE A 121 2.92 1.16 8.46
C ILE A 121 1.54 1.56 7.95
N VAL A 122 0.91 0.66 7.21
CA VAL A 122 -0.40 0.89 6.58
C VAL A 122 -1.36 -0.18 7.05
N LEU A 123 -2.50 0.23 7.61
CA LEU A 123 -3.67 -0.63 7.73
C LEU A 123 -4.38 -0.64 6.37
N GLU A 124 -4.54 -1.82 5.81
CA GLU A 124 -5.29 -2.05 4.58
C GLU A 124 -6.56 -2.85 4.88
N LEU A 125 -7.68 -2.38 4.32
CA LEU A 125 -8.95 -3.07 4.33
C LEU A 125 -9.44 -3.28 2.91
N LYS A 126 -9.96 -4.48 2.62
CA LYS A 126 -10.58 -4.79 1.35
C LYS A 126 -11.54 -5.96 1.48
N GLU A 127 -12.51 -6.08 0.59
CA GLU A 127 -13.39 -7.26 0.55
C GLU A 127 -12.58 -8.52 0.18
N GLY A 128 -12.94 -9.62 0.81
CA GLY A 128 -12.49 -10.98 0.52
C GLY A 128 -13.61 -11.86 -0.03
N PRO A 129 -13.40 -13.18 -0.09
CA PRO A 129 -12.22 -13.92 0.35
C PRO A 129 -10.96 -13.61 -0.49
N TYR A 130 -9.79 -13.95 0.02
CA TYR A 130 -8.53 -13.86 -0.72
C TYR A 130 -8.33 -15.10 -1.59
N ASP A 131 -8.20 -14.90 -2.90
CA ASP A 131 -7.73 -15.90 -3.83
C ASP A 131 -6.46 -15.40 -4.54
N PRO A 132 -5.28 -15.97 -4.27
CA PRO A 132 -4.03 -15.49 -4.87
C PRO A 132 -4.00 -15.56 -6.40
N SER A 133 -4.85 -16.37 -7.02
CA SER A 133 -4.89 -16.53 -8.48
C SER A 133 -5.68 -15.44 -9.20
N THR A 134 -6.61 -14.77 -8.50
CA THR A 134 -7.51 -13.76 -9.09
C THR A 134 -7.46 -12.41 -8.37
N ASP A 135 -6.88 -12.33 -7.18
CA ASP A 135 -6.91 -11.11 -6.35
C ASP A 135 -6.24 -9.92 -7.02
N LYS A 136 -5.24 -10.14 -7.90
CA LYS A 136 -4.47 -9.05 -8.52
C LYS A 136 -4.35 -9.23 -10.02
N GLU A 137 -4.74 -8.19 -10.74
CA GLU A 137 -4.38 -8.00 -12.14
C GLU A 137 -3.24 -6.99 -12.23
N PHE A 138 -2.08 -7.42 -12.73
CA PHE A 138 -0.91 -6.56 -12.89
C PHE A 138 -0.88 -5.90 -14.27
N LEU A 139 -0.44 -4.64 -14.32
CA LEU A 139 -0.14 -3.99 -15.60
C LEU A 139 1.08 -4.64 -16.27
N GLU A 140 0.88 -5.16 -17.49
CA GLU A 140 1.88 -5.92 -18.23
C GLU A 140 3.13 -5.11 -18.58
N CYS A 141 2.98 -3.81 -18.85
CA CYS A 141 4.07 -2.91 -19.20
C CYS A 141 5.08 -2.67 -18.07
N PHE A 142 4.75 -3.05 -16.83
CA PHE A 142 5.65 -2.94 -15.69
C PHE A 142 6.39 -4.24 -15.39
N PRO A 143 7.69 -4.16 -15.05
CA PRO A 143 8.53 -5.33 -14.90
C PRO A 143 8.16 -6.18 -13.67
N ALA A 144 8.57 -7.44 -13.69
CA ALA A 144 8.47 -8.29 -12.51
C ALA A 144 9.33 -7.76 -11.35
N GLU A 145 8.90 -8.06 -10.12
CA GLU A 145 9.63 -7.73 -8.90
C GLU A 145 11.02 -8.38 -8.89
N GLY A 146 12.00 -7.72 -8.27
CA GLY A 146 13.39 -8.19 -8.18
C GLY A 146 14.28 -7.80 -9.37
N THR A 147 13.69 -7.34 -10.47
CA THR A 147 14.45 -6.86 -11.64
C THR A 147 15.14 -5.51 -11.39
N VAL A 148 16.16 -5.20 -12.20
CA VAL A 148 16.82 -3.87 -12.18
C VAL A 148 15.82 -2.77 -12.56
N ALA A 149 15.00 -3.01 -13.58
CA ALA A 149 13.98 -2.07 -14.03
C ALA A 149 12.95 -1.77 -12.92
N ALA A 150 12.53 -2.76 -12.13
CA ALA A 150 11.64 -2.55 -10.99
C ALA A 150 12.25 -1.56 -9.97
N ARG A 151 13.54 -1.71 -9.64
CA ARG A 151 14.24 -0.79 -8.73
C ARG A 151 14.35 0.64 -9.29
N GLN A 152 14.55 0.76 -10.60
CA GLN A 152 14.57 2.06 -11.27
C GLN A 152 13.20 2.75 -11.18
N PHE A 153 12.11 2.01 -11.41
CA PHE A 153 10.75 2.55 -11.24
C PHE A 153 10.49 3.05 -9.81
N VAL A 154 10.89 2.30 -8.78
CA VAL A 154 10.75 2.76 -7.38
C VAL A 154 11.47 4.09 -7.16
N THR A 155 12.71 4.20 -7.65
CA THR A 155 13.51 5.44 -7.52
C THR A 155 12.81 6.61 -8.22
N THR A 156 12.34 6.39 -9.45
CA THR A 156 11.59 7.40 -10.21
C THR A 156 10.31 7.81 -9.49
N TRP A 157 9.50 6.86 -9.04
CA TRP A 157 8.25 7.14 -8.34
C TRP A 157 8.46 7.89 -7.02
N GLN A 158 9.49 7.52 -6.24
CA GLN A 158 9.82 8.25 -5.02
C GLN A 158 10.21 9.71 -5.31
N SER A 159 10.89 9.98 -6.45
CA SER A 159 11.27 11.34 -6.84
C SER A 159 10.09 12.27 -7.14
N TYR A 160 8.90 11.73 -7.48
CA TYR A 160 7.72 12.58 -7.64
C TYR A 160 7.25 13.21 -6.33
N PHE A 161 7.71 12.67 -5.20
CA PHE A 161 7.39 13.13 -3.86
C PHE A 161 8.61 13.75 -3.16
N THR A 162 9.66 14.17 -3.88
CA THR A 162 10.78 14.88 -3.24
C THR A 162 10.58 16.40 -3.14
N ASP A 163 9.71 16.98 -3.99
CA ASP A 163 9.55 18.44 -4.08
C ASP A 163 8.11 18.90 -3.83
N LYS A 164 7.70 18.95 -2.54
CA LYS A 164 6.68 19.87 -2.01
C LYS A 164 6.86 20.06 -0.49
N ILE A 165 7.95 20.70 -0.07
CA ILE A 165 7.90 21.60 1.10
C ILE A 165 7.72 23.01 0.53
N ALA A 166 6.49 23.29 0.09
CA ALA A 166 6.01 24.63 -0.20
C ALA A 166 4.48 24.58 -0.21
N ASP A 167 3.89 24.35 0.96
CA ASP A 167 2.67 25.06 1.32
C ASP A 167 3.01 25.82 2.61
N GLY A 168 3.78 26.90 2.40
CA GLY A 168 3.73 28.03 3.30
C GLY A 168 2.34 28.65 3.19
N ASP A 169 1.79 29.00 4.35
CA ASP A 169 0.76 30.01 4.50
C ASP A 169 -0.59 29.75 3.79
N ARG A 170 -1.48 29.04 4.49
CA ARG A 170 -2.92 29.33 4.41
C ARG A 170 -3.36 30.02 5.70
N SER A 171 -2.86 31.22 5.92
CA SER A 171 -3.57 32.24 6.68
C SER A 171 -4.24 33.22 5.71
N THR A 172 -5.49 33.59 6.01
CA THR A 172 -6.35 34.60 5.34
C THR A 172 -6.81 34.25 3.92
N VAL A 173 -8.11 34.14 3.61
CA VAL A 173 -9.28 35.01 3.91
C VAL A 173 -10.52 34.15 4.19
#